data_AF-A0A246E3Y7-F1
#
_entry.id   AF-A0A246E3Y7-F1
#
_cell.length_a   1.000
_cell.length_b   1.000
_cell.length_c   1.000
_cell.angle_alpha   90.00
_cell.angle_beta   90.00
_cell.angle_gamma   90.00
#
_symmetry.space_group_name_H-M   'P 1'
#
loop_
_entity.id
_entity.type
_entity.pdbx_description
1 polymer ?
#
loop_
_entity_poly.entity_id
_entity_poly.type
_entity_poly.pdbx_seq_one_letter_code
_entity_poly.pdbx_strand_id
1 'polypeptide(L)'
;MTNALAGKQPKNATLTALAGLSTAKNKLPYFAENDAASLTELTQVGRDILAKNSVADVLEYLGAGENSAFPAGAPIPWPSDIVPSGYVLMQGQAFDKSAYPKLAVAYPSGVLPDMRGWTIKGKPASGRAVLSQEQDGIKSHTHSASASGTD
;
A
#
# COMPACT_ATOMS: atom_id res chain seq x y z
N MET A 1 52.89 -41.58 15.55
CA MET A 1 51.59 -41.67 14.86
C MET A 1 51.16 -40.26 14.50
N THR A 2 51.02 -39.98 13.20
CA THR A 2 50.80 -38.62 12.70
C THR A 2 49.44 -38.09 13.16
N ASN A 3 49.45 -36.85 13.63
CA ASN A 3 48.32 -36.12 14.19
C ASN A 3 47.32 -35.68 13.12
N ALA A 4 46.94 -36.59 12.21
CA ALA A 4 46.24 -36.30 10.96
C ALA A 4 44.86 -35.65 11.15
N LEU A 5 44.33 -35.66 12.38
CA LEU A 5 43.06 -35.04 12.76
C LEU A 5 43.22 -33.74 13.56
N ALA A 6 44.42 -33.33 13.99
CA ALA A 6 44.58 -32.06 14.70
C ALA A 6 44.19 -30.88 13.80
N GLY A 7 43.25 -30.07 14.29
CA GLY A 7 42.70 -28.93 13.57
C GLY A 7 41.61 -29.27 12.55
N LYS A 8 41.25 -30.55 12.37
CA LYS A 8 40.07 -30.92 11.57
C LYS A 8 38.80 -30.63 12.38
N GLN A 9 37.77 -30.15 11.70
CA GLN A 9 36.45 -29.95 12.30
C GLN A 9 35.87 -31.30 12.78
N PRO A 10 35.33 -31.39 14.01
CA PRO A 10 34.64 -32.58 14.49
C PRO A 10 33.46 -32.96 13.58
N LYS A 11 33.10 -34.26 13.52
CA LYS A 11 31.93 -34.72 12.76
C LYS A 11 30.67 -34.04 13.31
N ASN A 12 29.96 -33.32 12.45
CA ASN A 12 28.71 -32.64 12.76
C ASN A 12 27.64 -33.06 11.75
N ALA A 13 26.47 -33.46 12.24
CA ALA A 13 25.41 -34.03 11.42
C ALA A 13 24.83 -32.99 10.43
N THR A 14 24.62 -31.75 10.87
CA THR A 14 24.17 -30.63 10.02
C THR A 14 25.14 -30.37 8.86
N LEU A 15 26.45 -30.34 9.13
CA LEU A 15 27.47 -30.12 8.10
C LEU A 15 27.61 -31.32 7.17
N THR A 16 27.39 -32.54 7.69
CA THR A 16 27.33 -33.76 6.86
C THR A 16 26.14 -33.69 5.89
N ALA A 17 24.98 -33.22 6.37
CA ALA A 17 23.78 -33.08 5.55
C ALA A 17 23.94 -32.03 4.44
N LEU A 18 24.48 -30.85 4.78
CA LEU A 18 24.76 -29.79 3.80
C LEU A 18 25.81 -30.21 2.75
N ALA A 19 26.87 -30.90 3.18
CA ALA A 19 27.89 -31.41 2.27
C ALA A 19 27.40 -32.54 1.35
N GLY A 20 26.33 -33.23 1.75
CA GLY A 20 25.69 -34.29 0.94
C GLY A 20 24.75 -33.78 -0.15
N LEU A 21 24.47 -32.48 -0.21
CA LEU A 21 23.58 -31.91 -1.22
C LEU A 21 24.22 -31.96 -2.62
N SER A 22 23.47 -32.42 -3.61
CA SER A 22 23.91 -32.40 -5.01
C SER A 22 23.80 -30.99 -5.58
N THR A 23 24.93 -30.37 -5.95
CA THR A 23 24.94 -29.02 -6.50
C THR A 23 24.14 -28.96 -7.81
N ALA A 24 23.20 -28.02 -7.91
CA ALA A 24 22.40 -27.80 -9.11
C ALA A 24 22.05 -26.31 -9.27
N LYS A 25 21.86 -25.86 -10.52
CA LYS A 25 21.45 -24.49 -10.82
C LYS A 25 20.08 -24.19 -10.22
N ASN A 26 19.85 -22.93 -9.84
CA ASN A 26 18.56 -22.43 -9.35
C ASN A 26 17.98 -23.23 -8.18
N LYS A 27 18.83 -23.76 -7.28
CA LYS A 27 18.38 -24.45 -6.07
C LYS A 27 18.69 -23.64 -4.81
N LEU A 28 17.79 -23.71 -3.83
CA LEU A 28 18.00 -23.19 -2.48
C LEU A 28 18.06 -24.36 -1.48
N PRO A 29 19.16 -24.53 -0.74
CA PRO A 29 19.22 -25.45 0.38
C PRO A 29 18.26 -25.08 1.51
N TYR A 30 17.58 -26.07 2.08
CA TYR A 30 16.74 -25.94 3.27
C TYR A 30 16.81 -27.21 4.12
N PHE A 31 16.45 -27.13 5.40
CA PHE A 31 16.34 -28.31 6.25
C PHE A 31 14.90 -28.84 6.24
N ALA A 32 14.74 -30.13 5.91
CA ALA A 32 13.45 -30.81 5.97
C ALA A 32 13.16 -31.34 7.38
N GLU A 33 14.20 -31.73 8.13
CA GLU A 33 14.17 -32.19 9.51
C GLU A 33 15.47 -31.78 10.22
N ASN A 34 15.57 -32.05 11.53
CA ASN A 34 16.84 -31.93 12.25
C ASN A 34 17.94 -32.74 11.53
N ASP A 35 19.05 -32.08 11.20
CA ASP A 35 20.18 -32.68 10.49
C ASP A 35 19.86 -33.32 9.14
N ALA A 36 18.77 -32.92 8.48
CA ALA A 36 18.41 -33.39 7.13
C ALA A 36 18.21 -32.20 6.17
N ALA A 37 19.19 -31.97 5.29
CA ALA A 37 19.12 -30.92 4.28
C ALA A 37 18.55 -31.45 2.96
N SER A 38 17.81 -30.60 2.25
CA SER A 38 17.26 -30.86 0.92
C SER A 38 17.37 -29.60 0.05
N LEU A 39 17.01 -29.72 -1.23
CA LEU A 39 17.01 -28.62 -2.20
C LEU A 39 15.61 -28.34 -2.71
N THR A 40 15.23 -27.07 -2.77
CA THR A 40 14.03 -26.62 -3.48
C THR A 40 14.42 -25.76 -4.69
N GLU A 41 13.52 -25.62 -5.67
CA GLU A 41 13.70 -24.69 -6.78
C GLU A 41 13.62 -23.24 -6.28
N LEU A 42 14.67 -22.46 -6.55
CA LEU A 42 14.65 -21.01 -6.41
C LEU A 42 14.16 -20.42 -7.74
N THR A 43 12.92 -19.94 -7.75
CA THR A 43 12.31 -19.36 -8.95
C THR A 43 12.94 -18.00 -9.30
N GLN A 44 12.62 -17.47 -10.50
CA GLN A 44 13.03 -16.11 -10.86
C GLN A 44 12.45 -15.09 -9.87
N VAL A 45 11.18 -15.26 -9.49
CA VAL A 45 10.51 -14.40 -8.50
C VAL A 45 11.28 -14.38 -7.17
N GLY A 46 11.71 -15.54 -6.68
CA GLY A 46 12.52 -15.64 -5.46
C GLY A 46 13.85 -14.89 -5.59
N ARG A 47 14.54 -15.02 -6.73
CA ARG A 47 15.78 -14.28 -7.00
C ARG A 47 15.55 -12.78 -7.07
N ASP A 48 14.48 -12.34 -7.72
CA ASP A 48 14.17 -10.92 -7.88
C ASP A 48 13.93 -10.23 -6.53
N ILE A 49 13.23 -10.92 -5.62
CA ILE A 49 12.97 -10.43 -4.25
C ILE A 49 14.26 -10.40 -3.43
N LEU A 50 15.04 -11.49 -3.44
CA LEU A 50 16.31 -11.58 -2.70
C LEU A 50 17.36 -10.59 -3.19
N ALA A 51 17.26 -10.14 -4.46
CA ALA A 51 18.15 -9.16 -5.05
C ALA A 51 17.78 -7.70 -4.71
N LYS A 52 16.67 -7.43 -4.01
CA LYS A 52 16.29 -6.07 -3.63
C LYS A 52 17.14 -5.57 -2.46
N ASN A 53 17.50 -4.29 -2.50
CA ASN A 53 18.40 -3.67 -1.51
C ASN A 53 17.65 -2.88 -0.42
N SER A 54 16.34 -2.72 -0.55
CA SER A 54 15.53 -1.98 0.41
C SER A 54 14.12 -2.57 0.53
N VAL A 55 13.46 -2.29 1.65
CA VAL A 55 12.03 -2.62 1.83
C VAL A 55 11.17 -1.94 0.76
N ALA A 56 11.50 -0.71 0.36
CA ALA A 56 10.77 0.02 -0.67
C ALA A 56 10.81 -0.72 -2.01
N ASP A 57 11.97 -1.24 -2.42
CA ASP A 57 12.11 -1.99 -3.69
C ASP A 57 11.35 -3.33 -3.66
N VAL A 58 11.28 -3.97 -2.49
CA VAL A 58 10.47 -5.19 -2.31
C VAL A 58 8.98 -4.86 -2.42
N LEU A 59 8.52 -3.78 -1.77
CA LEU A 59 7.13 -3.34 -1.86
C LEU A 59 6.74 -2.95 -3.29
N GLU A 60 7.61 -2.24 -4.00
CA GLU A 60 7.39 -1.88 -5.41
C GLU A 60 7.29 -3.14 -6.29
N TYR A 61 8.20 -4.12 -6.11
CA TYR A 61 8.14 -5.39 -6.84
C TYR A 61 6.82 -6.15 -6.60
N LEU A 62 6.29 -6.08 -5.38
CA LEU A 62 5.02 -6.71 -5.01
C LEU A 62 3.80 -5.87 -5.39
N GLY A 63 3.97 -4.67 -5.96
CA GLY A 63 2.87 -3.74 -6.23
C GLY A 63 2.21 -3.14 -4.98
N ALA A 64 2.85 -3.28 -3.82
CA ALA A 64 2.43 -2.72 -2.53
C ALA A 64 3.16 -1.39 -2.21
N GLY A 65 3.85 -0.83 -3.20
CA GLY A 65 4.59 0.43 -3.11
C GLY A 65 3.68 1.67 -3.10
N GLU A 66 4.19 2.79 -3.62
CA GLU A 66 3.52 4.08 -3.51
C GLU A 66 2.20 4.18 -4.30
N ASN A 67 1.94 3.22 -5.18
CA ASN A 67 0.75 3.10 -6.02
C ASN A 67 -0.31 2.15 -5.43
N SER A 68 -0.44 2.11 -4.10
CA SER A 68 -1.56 1.45 -3.41
C SER A 68 -2.90 1.86 -4.04
N ALA A 69 -3.91 0.99 -3.94
CA ALA A 69 -5.23 1.15 -4.57
C ALA A 69 -5.89 2.52 -4.33
N PHE A 70 -5.53 3.20 -3.23
CA PHE A 70 -5.92 4.58 -2.96
C PHE A 70 -4.69 5.46 -2.67
N PRO A 71 -4.49 6.57 -3.40
CA PRO A 71 -3.40 7.50 -3.11
C PRO A 71 -3.65 8.25 -1.79
N ALA A 72 -2.57 8.63 -1.10
CA ALA A 72 -2.66 9.40 0.14
C ALA A 72 -3.46 10.70 -0.09
N GLY A 73 -4.45 10.93 0.77
CA GLY A 73 -5.34 12.09 0.67
C GLY A 73 -6.57 11.90 -0.20
N ALA A 74 -6.75 10.77 -0.90
CA ALA A 74 -8.01 10.47 -1.55
C ALA A 74 -9.14 10.29 -0.51
N PRO A 75 -10.30 10.95 -0.67
CA PRO A 75 -11.49 10.64 0.12
C PRO A 75 -12.00 9.24 -0.21
N ILE A 76 -12.20 8.41 0.82
CA ILE A 76 -12.73 7.05 0.69
C ILE A 76 -14.04 6.98 1.50
N PRO A 77 -15.19 6.72 0.86
CA PRO A 77 -16.44 6.50 1.59
C PRO A 77 -16.33 5.26 2.48
N TRP A 78 -16.81 5.38 3.73
CA TRP A 78 -16.73 4.32 4.72
C TRP A 78 -18.09 4.12 5.42
N PRO A 79 -18.61 2.89 5.55
CA PRO A 79 -19.98 2.65 6.02
C PRO A 79 -20.13 2.58 7.55
N SER A 80 -19.11 2.97 8.31
CA SER A 80 -19.11 2.91 9.79
C SER A 80 -18.57 4.20 10.40
N ASP A 81 -19.04 4.52 11.61
CA ASP A 81 -18.51 5.64 12.40
C ASP A 81 -17.13 5.33 13.03
N ILE A 82 -16.66 4.09 12.95
CA ILE A 82 -15.35 3.68 13.43
C ILE A 82 -14.35 3.80 12.29
N VAL A 83 -13.41 4.74 12.40
CA VAL A 83 -12.32 4.93 11.44
C VAL A 83 -11.32 3.77 11.55
N PRO A 84 -11.01 3.05 10.47
CA PRO A 84 -10.00 1.99 10.50
C PRO A 84 -8.61 2.54 10.83
N SER A 85 -7.77 1.72 11.45
CA SER A 85 -6.38 2.08 11.73
C SER A 85 -5.63 2.46 10.45
N GLY A 86 -4.84 3.53 10.51
CA GLY A 86 -4.12 4.07 9.36
C GLY A 86 -4.92 5.06 8.49
N TYR A 87 -6.19 5.29 8.80
CA TYR A 87 -7.04 6.28 8.14
C TYR A 87 -7.41 7.43 9.09
N VAL A 88 -7.87 8.53 8.51
CA VAL A 88 -8.32 9.71 9.26
C VAL A 88 -9.62 10.22 8.66
N LEU A 89 -10.53 10.68 9.51
CA LEU A 89 -11.78 11.29 9.08
C LEU A 89 -11.53 12.72 8.59
N MET A 90 -12.20 13.15 7.53
CA MET A 90 -12.05 14.50 6.97
C MET A 90 -13.05 15.49 7.61
N GLN A 91 -12.64 16.18 8.68
CA GLN A 91 -13.49 17.10 9.46
C GLN A 91 -12.89 18.51 9.63
N GLY A 92 -12.00 18.94 8.75
CA GLY A 92 -11.40 20.28 8.86
C GLY A 92 -10.17 20.37 9.78
N GLN A 93 -9.68 19.25 10.29
CA GLN A 93 -8.56 19.24 11.24
C GLN A 93 -7.19 19.45 10.57
N ALA A 94 -6.25 20.04 11.33
CA ALA A 94 -4.84 20.11 10.96
C ALA A 94 -4.15 18.74 11.09
N PHE A 95 -3.04 18.55 10.37
CA PHE A 95 -2.18 17.38 10.48
C PHE A 95 -0.70 17.75 10.44
N ASP A 96 0.14 16.87 10.98
CA ASP A 96 1.60 17.03 10.94
C ASP A 96 2.15 16.69 9.55
N LYS A 97 2.64 17.70 8.83
CA LYS A 97 3.19 17.55 7.49
C LYS A 97 4.51 16.76 7.45
N SER A 98 5.29 16.78 8.53
CA SER A 98 6.53 16.03 8.64
C SER A 98 6.26 14.55 8.90
N ALA A 99 5.24 14.24 9.70
CA ALA A 99 4.79 12.87 9.91
C ALA A 99 4.08 12.28 8.67
N TYR A 100 3.35 13.11 7.92
CA TYR A 100 2.56 12.69 6.75
C TYR A 100 2.96 13.45 5.46
N PRO A 101 4.17 13.23 4.93
CA PRO A 101 4.69 13.99 3.80
C PRO A 101 3.88 13.79 2.52
N LYS A 102 3.36 12.58 2.27
CA LYS A 102 2.50 12.30 1.10
C LYS A 102 1.16 13.05 1.19
N LEU A 103 0.58 13.11 2.39
CA LEU A 103 -0.63 13.88 2.62
C LEU A 103 -0.36 15.38 2.47
N ALA A 104 0.82 15.85 2.88
CA ALA A 104 1.24 17.23 2.71
C ALA A 104 1.42 17.65 1.23
N VAL A 105 1.73 16.71 0.33
CA VAL A 105 1.71 16.97 -1.12
C VAL A 105 0.28 17.18 -1.61
N ALA A 106 -0.67 16.34 -1.17
CA ALA A 106 -2.08 16.47 -1.54
C ALA A 106 -2.77 17.70 -0.94
N TYR A 107 -2.43 18.03 0.32
CA TYR A 107 -2.99 19.14 1.09
C TYR A 107 -1.87 20.04 1.65
N PRO A 108 -1.30 20.96 0.84
CA PRO A 108 -0.16 21.77 1.24
C PRO A 108 -0.41 22.71 2.43
N SER A 109 -1.68 23.05 2.70
CA SER A 109 -2.09 23.83 3.88
C SER A 109 -1.79 23.15 5.21
N GLY A 110 -1.60 21.82 5.22
CA GLY A 110 -1.53 21.04 6.46
C GLY A 110 -2.89 20.87 7.13
N VAL A 111 -3.99 21.15 6.42
CA VAL A 111 -5.37 21.04 6.92
C VAL A 111 -6.20 20.23 5.95
N LEU A 112 -6.91 19.23 6.46
CA LEU A 112 -7.85 18.44 5.67
C LEU A 112 -9.17 19.21 5.49
N PRO A 113 -9.88 19.04 4.35
CA PRO A 113 -11.22 19.59 4.22
C PRO A 113 -12.18 18.94 5.24
N ASP A 114 -13.23 19.66 5.63
CA ASP A 114 -14.41 19.04 6.25
C ASP A 114 -15.33 18.56 5.15
N MET A 115 -15.48 17.24 5.01
CA MET A 115 -16.27 16.60 3.95
C MET A 115 -17.68 16.22 4.40
N ARG A 116 -18.04 16.44 5.67
CA ARG A 116 -19.37 16.10 6.18
C ARG A 116 -20.42 16.96 5.47
N GLY A 117 -21.44 16.30 4.91
CA GLY A 117 -22.51 16.99 4.17
C GLY A 117 -22.12 17.50 2.77
N TRP A 118 -20.90 17.23 2.30
CA TRP A 118 -20.43 17.66 0.98
C TRP A 118 -20.44 16.52 -0.05
N THR A 119 -20.77 16.85 -1.29
CA THR A 119 -20.64 15.95 -2.45
C THR A 119 -19.41 16.32 -3.28
N ILE A 120 -18.63 15.31 -3.68
CA ILE A 120 -17.46 15.52 -4.54
C ILE A 120 -17.91 15.80 -5.98
N LYS A 121 -17.47 16.92 -6.54
CA LYS A 121 -17.68 17.29 -7.94
C LYS A 121 -16.34 17.40 -8.67
N GLY A 122 -16.21 16.71 -9.81
CA GLY A 122 -15.03 16.80 -10.66
C GLY A 122 -14.76 18.24 -11.11
N LYS A 123 -13.48 18.66 -11.10
CA LYS A 123 -13.08 20.02 -11.46
C LYS A 123 -13.47 20.32 -12.92
N PRO A 124 -14.28 21.36 -13.19
CA PRO A 124 -14.56 21.79 -14.55
C PRO A 124 -13.29 22.30 -15.23
N ALA A 125 -13.32 22.42 -16.56
CA ALA A 125 -12.23 22.99 -17.33
C ALA A 125 -11.88 24.42 -16.88
N SER A 126 -12.87 25.19 -16.42
CA SER A 126 -12.72 26.57 -15.94
C SER A 126 -13.78 26.93 -14.89
N GLY A 127 -13.62 28.07 -14.23
CA GLY A 127 -14.63 28.64 -13.32
C GLY A 127 -14.65 28.05 -11.91
N ARG A 128 -13.82 27.04 -11.61
CA ARG A 128 -13.68 26.51 -10.24
C ARG A 128 -12.26 26.00 -9.95
N ALA A 129 -11.77 26.27 -8.75
CA ALA A 129 -10.49 25.75 -8.27
C ALA A 129 -10.63 24.31 -7.75
N VAL A 130 -9.50 23.60 -7.63
CA VAL A 130 -9.46 22.31 -6.93
C VAL A 130 -9.68 22.58 -5.43
N LEU A 131 -10.45 21.71 -4.76
CA LEU A 131 -10.82 21.81 -3.33
C LEU A 131 -11.68 23.03 -2.93
N SER A 132 -12.19 23.82 -3.86
CA SER A 132 -13.17 24.88 -3.52
C SER A 132 -14.56 24.30 -3.27
N GLN A 133 -15.29 24.89 -2.32
CA GLN A 133 -16.69 24.58 -2.06
C GLN A 133 -17.60 25.28 -3.09
N GLU A 134 -18.72 24.64 -3.40
CA GLU A 134 -19.78 25.18 -4.26
C GLU A 134 -21.11 24.96 -3.52
N GLN A 135 -21.84 26.04 -3.25
CA GLN A 135 -23.16 25.94 -2.61
C GLN A 135 -24.17 25.31 -3.56
N ASP A 136 -25.33 24.94 -3.02
CA ASP A 136 -26.44 24.46 -3.83
C ASP A 136 -26.90 25.53 -4.84
N GLY A 137 -27.46 25.06 -5.95
CA GLY A 137 -27.93 25.92 -7.02
C GLY A 137 -29.10 25.27 -7.74
N ILE A 138 -30.18 26.02 -7.91
CA ILE A 138 -31.36 25.59 -8.67
C ILE A 138 -31.33 26.35 -9.99
N LYS A 139 -31.42 25.62 -11.11
CA LYS A 139 -31.53 26.25 -12.42
C LYS A 139 -32.84 27.06 -12.46
N SER A 140 -32.75 28.32 -12.94
CA SER A 140 -33.94 29.13 -13.18
C SER A 140 -34.93 28.38 -14.09
N HIS A 141 -36.19 28.34 -13.68
CA HIS A 141 -37.28 27.72 -14.42
C HIS A 141 -38.61 28.40 -14.09
N THR A 142 -39.60 28.22 -14.98
CA THR A 142 -40.97 28.74 -14.81
C THR A 142 -41.96 27.60 -14.85
N HIS A 143 -43.09 27.77 -14.16
CA HIS A 143 -44.23 26.86 -14.21
C HIS A 143 -45.40 27.58 -14.88
N SER A 144 -46.10 26.91 -15.79
CA SER A 144 -47.43 27.32 -16.23
C SER A 144 -48.47 26.47 -15.50
N ALA A 145 -49.46 27.14 -14.91
CA ALA A 145 -50.65 26.51 -14.38
C ALA A 145 -51.86 27.06 -15.13
N SER A 146 -52.77 26.18 -15.55
CA SER A 146 -54.09 26.55 -16.05
C SER A 146 -55.15 25.92 -15.15
N ALA A 147 -56.25 26.64 -14.95
CA ALA A 147 -57.47 26.09 -14.37
C ALA A 147 -58.50 25.92 -15.49
N SER A 148 -59.19 24.79 -15.53
CA SER A 148 -60.37 24.63 -16.38
C SER A 148 -61.49 25.51 -15.83
N GLY A 149 -62.18 26.26 -16.69
CA GLY A 149 -63.33 27.06 -16.29
C GLY A 149 -64.40 26.18 -15.65
N THR A 150 -64.91 26.60 -14.50
CA THR A 150 -66.11 26.02 -13.88
C THR A 150 -67.33 26.81 -14.33
N ASP A 151 -68.41 26.11 -14.69
CA ASP A 151 -69.73 26.66 -15.07
C ASP A 151 -70.34 27.52 -13.95
#